data_AF-A0A2H5YJC6-F1
#
_entry.id   AF-A0A2H5YJC6-F1
#
_cell.length_a   1.000
_cell.length_b   1.000
_cell.length_c   1.000
_cell.angle_alpha   90.00
_cell.angle_beta   90.00
_cell.angle_gamma   90.00
#
_symmetry.space_group_name_H-M   'P 1'
#
loop_
_entity.id
_entity.type
_entity.pdbx_description
1 polymer ?
#
loop_
_entity_poly.entity_id
_entity_poly.type
_entity_poly.pdbx_seq_one_letter_code
_entity_poly.pdbx_strand_id
1 'polypeptide(L)'
;MRRERKPGAWSQRGQVLALMAVLMIGIVAAVGLAVDAGLVFSARRKLQGVADAAATAGAQQIDVNVYRQSNGQVVQLDPSTAYSAAVARVQASPLVRSYTVRVTTGRVEVTVRGPVRLAFLPAVLPIARSVEVGASAWALPRYGIAGTGQ
;
A
#
# COMPACT_ATOMS: atom_id res chain seq x y z
N MET A 1 -46.19 -29.63 52.31
CA MET A 1 -46.59 -29.34 50.91
C MET A 1 -45.50 -28.48 50.25
N ARG A 2 -44.71 -29.05 49.32
CA ARG A 2 -43.55 -28.40 48.69
C ARG A 2 -43.93 -28.02 47.25
N ARG A 3 -44.06 -26.72 46.94
CA ARG A 3 -44.37 -26.25 45.59
C ARG A 3 -43.13 -26.34 44.72
N GLU A 4 -43.12 -27.28 43.78
CA GLU A 4 -42.12 -27.34 42.72
C GLU A 4 -42.39 -26.24 41.68
N ARG A 5 -41.60 -25.17 41.70
CA ARG A 5 -41.58 -24.18 40.63
C ARG A 5 -40.84 -24.78 39.45
N LYS A 6 -41.57 -25.22 38.42
CA LYS A 6 -40.96 -25.54 37.11
C LYS A 6 -40.31 -24.27 36.57
N PRO A 7 -38.98 -24.24 36.30
CA PRO A 7 -38.36 -23.07 35.68
C PRO A 7 -39.01 -22.86 34.31
N GLY A 8 -39.70 -21.74 34.16
CA GLY A 8 -40.46 -21.44 32.95
C GLY A 8 -39.52 -21.34 31.75
N ALA A 9 -39.97 -21.86 30.59
CA ALA A 9 -39.30 -21.80 29.28
C ALA A 9 -38.89 -20.37 28.81
N TRP A 10 -39.20 -19.35 29.61
CA TRP A 10 -38.83 -17.95 29.42
C TRP A 10 -37.34 -17.69 29.70
N SER A 11 -36.69 -18.46 30.59
CA SER A 11 -35.26 -18.30 30.87
C SER A 11 -34.38 -18.70 29.68
N GLN A 12 -34.73 -19.78 28.97
CA GLN A 12 -33.99 -20.23 27.78
C GLN A 12 -34.16 -19.25 26.60
N ARG A 13 -35.35 -18.67 26.40
CA ARG A 13 -35.59 -17.69 25.32
C ARG A 13 -34.79 -16.40 25.52
N GLY A 14 -34.69 -15.91 26.76
CA GLY A 14 -33.86 -14.74 27.10
C GLY A 14 -32.35 -14.98 26.92
N GLN A 15 -31.87 -16.18 27.25
CA GLN A 15 -30.47 -16.56 27.09
C GLN A 15 -30.04 -16.62 25.61
N VAL A 16 -30.89 -17.16 24.73
CA VAL A 16 -30.60 -17.21 23.28
C VAL A 16 -30.51 -15.80 22.70
N LEU A 17 -31.41 -14.89 23.09
CA LEU A 17 -31.36 -13.48 22.67
C LEU A 17 -30.07 -12.80 23.11
N ALA A 18 -29.62 -13.03 24.35
CA ALA A 18 -28.37 -12.48 24.85
C ALA A 18 -27.15 -13.02 24.08
N LEU A 19 -27.11 -14.33 23.82
CA LEU A 19 -26.03 -14.95 23.03
C LEU A 19 -26.01 -14.43 21.58
N MET A 20 -27.19 -14.32 20.95
CA MET A 20 -27.32 -13.77 19.60
C MET A 20 -26.85 -12.32 19.53
N ALA A 21 -27.18 -11.50 20.53
CA ALA A 21 -26.72 -10.10 20.58
C ALA A 21 -25.19 -10.02 20.64
N VAL A 22 -24.54 -10.83 21.49
CA VAL A 22 -23.07 -10.87 21.58
C VAL A 22 -22.44 -11.38 20.28
N LEU A 23 -23.01 -12.42 19.66
CA LEU A 23 -22.53 -12.95 18.39
C LEU A 23 -22.65 -11.92 17.26
N MET A 24 -23.76 -11.19 17.19
CA MET A 24 -23.98 -10.14 16.20
C MET A 24 -22.94 -9.02 16.33
N ILE A 25 -22.60 -8.60 17.56
CA ILE A 25 -21.52 -7.64 17.80
C ILE A 25 -20.19 -8.18 17.26
N GLY A 26 -19.89 -9.45 17.53
CA GLY A 26 -18.67 -10.10 17.01
C GLY A 26 -18.60 -10.15 15.48
N ILE A 27 -19.71 -10.49 14.82
CA ILE A 27 -19.79 -10.52 13.34
C ILE A 27 -19.62 -9.12 12.77
N VAL A 28 -20.32 -8.12 13.33
CA VAL A 28 -20.22 -6.72 12.88
C VAL A 28 -18.79 -6.19 13.05
N ALA A 29 -18.12 -6.51 14.16
CA ALA A 29 -16.71 -6.16 14.37
C ALA A 29 -15.78 -6.82 13.35
N ALA A 30 -15.99 -8.10 13.03
CA ALA A 30 -15.19 -8.84 12.05
C ALA A 30 -15.37 -8.27 10.62
N VAL A 31 -16.61 -7.97 10.23
CA VAL A 31 -16.91 -7.34 8.93
C VAL A 31 -16.25 -5.96 8.86
N GLY A 32 -16.39 -5.17 9.92
CA GLY A 32 -15.77 -3.86 10.00
C GLY A 32 -14.25 -3.86 9.86
N LEU A 33 -13.59 -4.80 10.53
CA LEU A 33 -12.15 -5.02 10.39
C LEU A 33 -11.78 -5.43 8.96
N ALA A 34 -12.56 -6.31 8.33
CA ALA A 34 -12.33 -6.73 6.95
C ALA A 34 -12.45 -5.55 5.96
N VAL A 35 -13.42 -4.65 6.16
CA VAL A 35 -13.60 -3.44 5.35
C VAL A 35 -12.38 -2.52 5.47
N ASP A 36 -11.98 -2.19 6.69
CA ASP A 36 -10.83 -1.30 6.93
C ASP A 36 -9.52 -1.90 6.42
N ALA A 37 -9.30 -3.20 6.63
CA ALA A 37 -8.16 -3.92 6.07
C ALA A 37 -8.15 -3.87 4.54
N GLY A 38 -9.32 -4.04 3.90
CA GLY A 38 -9.49 -3.92 2.46
C GLY A 38 -9.12 -2.53 1.93
N LEU A 39 -9.50 -1.47 2.63
CA LEU A 39 -9.15 -0.09 2.28
C LEU A 39 -7.64 0.15 2.37
N VAL A 40 -7.02 -0.27 3.48
CA VAL A 40 -5.56 -0.18 3.69
C VAL A 40 -4.80 -0.94 2.62
N PHE A 41 -5.21 -2.18 2.32
CA PHE A 41 -4.56 -3.01 1.32
C PHE A 41 -4.73 -2.45 -0.10
N SER A 42 -5.91 -1.94 -0.43
CA SER A 42 -6.17 -1.28 -1.71
C SER A 42 -5.28 -0.05 -1.89
N ALA A 43 -5.20 0.82 -0.88
CA ALA A 43 -4.33 2.00 -0.91
C ALA A 43 -2.85 1.62 -1.01
N ARG A 44 -2.42 0.58 -0.28
CA ARG A 44 -1.05 0.07 -0.37
C ARG A 44 -0.69 -0.36 -1.79
N ARG A 45 -1.57 -1.11 -2.47
CA ARG A 45 -1.36 -1.53 -3.87
C ARG A 45 -1.27 -0.34 -4.82
N LYS A 46 -2.10 0.69 -4.62
CA LYS A 46 -2.01 1.92 -5.43
C LYS A 46 -0.69 2.66 -5.20
N LEU A 47 -0.25 2.80 -3.95
CA LEU A 47 1.05 3.39 -3.61
C LEU A 47 2.21 2.58 -4.21
N GLN A 48 2.12 1.25 -4.21
CA GLN A 48 3.10 0.38 -4.85
C GLN A 48 3.20 0.69 -6.35
N GLY A 49 2.08 0.79 -7.06
CA GLY A 49 2.08 1.16 -8.47
C GLY A 49 2.68 2.55 -8.75
N VAL A 50 2.51 3.51 -7.84
CA VAL A 50 3.17 4.83 -7.92
C VAL A 50 4.69 4.68 -7.76
N ALA A 51 5.14 3.92 -6.77
CA ALA A 51 6.56 3.68 -6.52
C ALA A 51 7.21 2.99 -7.73
N ASP A 52 6.58 1.93 -8.27
CA ASP A 52 7.07 1.18 -9.43
C ASP A 52 7.17 2.07 -10.68
N ALA A 53 6.13 2.88 -10.91
CA ALA A 53 6.12 3.81 -12.03
C ALA A 53 7.18 4.90 -11.88
N ALA A 54 7.39 5.44 -10.68
CA ALA A 54 8.40 6.45 -10.42
C ALA A 54 9.83 5.89 -10.55
N ALA A 55 10.08 4.70 -10.00
CA ALA A 55 11.36 4.03 -10.13
C ALA A 55 11.67 3.75 -11.62
N THR A 56 10.68 3.26 -12.36
CA THR A 56 10.82 2.99 -13.80
C THR A 56 11.06 4.27 -14.61
N ALA A 57 10.34 5.35 -14.31
CA ALA A 57 10.51 6.64 -14.99
C ALA A 57 11.91 7.22 -14.78
N GLY A 58 12.45 7.13 -13.56
CA GLY A 58 13.83 7.50 -13.27
C GLY A 58 14.83 6.58 -13.96
N ALA A 59 14.57 5.27 -13.97
CA ALA A 59 15.46 4.28 -14.58
C ALA A 59 15.55 4.36 -16.12
N GLN A 60 14.68 5.15 -16.77
CA GLN A 60 14.75 5.41 -18.20
C GLN A 60 15.68 6.58 -18.55
N GLN A 61 16.14 7.35 -17.57
CA GLN A 61 16.99 8.52 -17.78
C GLN A 61 18.47 8.13 -17.76
N ILE A 62 18.91 7.54 -18.88
CA ILE A 62 20.31 7.18 -19.08
C ILE A 62 21.15 8.39 -19.49
N ASP A 63 22.42 8.41 -19.10
CA ASP A 63 23.40 9.37 -19.60
C ASP A 63 23.72 9.02 -21.07
N VAL A 64 23.11 9.80 -21.96
CA VAL A 64 23.23 9.61 -23.41
C VAL A 64 24.64 9.91 -23.91
N ASN A 65 25.40 10.80 -23.24
CA ASN A 65 26.75 11.13 -23.65
C ASN A 65 27.69 9.97 -23.35
N VAL A 66 27.63 9.42 -22.14
CA VAL A 66 28.40 8.22 -21.74
C VAL A 66 28.03 7.02 -22.62
N TYR A 67 26.74 6.84 -22.89
CA TYR A 67 26.27 5.76 -23.76
C TYR A 67 26.83 5.85 -25.19
N ARG A 68 26.82 7.05 -25.79
CA ARG A 68 27.35 7.27 -27.15
C ARG A 68 28.89 7.15 -27.19
N GLN A 69 29.59 7.73 -26.22
CA GLN A 69 31.06 7.69 -26.14
C GLN A 69 31.59 6.28 -25.96
N SER A 70 30.85 5.43 -25.23
CA SER A 70 31.20 4.03 -25.02
C SER A 70 30.77 3.10 -26.17
N ASN A 71 30.29 3.64 -27.30
CA ASN A 71 29.72 2.85 -28.40
C ASN A 71 28.63 1.86 -27.93
N GLY A 72 27.83 2.27 -26.95
CA GLY A 72 26.76 1.46 -26.38
C GLY A 72 27.17 0.44 -25.31
N GLN A 73 28.44 0.41 -24.89
CA GLN A 73 28.95 -0.54 -23.89
C GLN A 73 28.63 -0.14 -22.44
N VAL A 74 28.57 1.16 -22.14
CA VAL A 74 28.34 1.67 -20.77
C VAL A 74 26.95 2.27 -20.70
N VAL A 75 26.10 1.68 -19.86
CA VAL A 75 24.76 2.18 -19.57
C VAL A 75 24.71 2.60 -18.11
N GLN A 76 24.61 3.90 -17.90
CA GLN A 76 24.50 4.50 -16.58
C GLN A 76 23.38 5.54 -16.59
N LEU A 77 22.74 5.72 -15.45
CA LEU A 77 21.74 6.75 -15.22
C LEU A 77 22.41 8.11 -15.13
N ASP A 78 21.78 9.14 -15.68
CA ASP A 78 22.06 10.52 -15.30
C ASP A 78 21.31 10.81 -14.00
N PRO A 79 22.00 11.00 -12.86
CA PRO A 79 21.33 11.11 -11.57
C PRO A 79 20.37 12.30 -11.47
N SER A 80 20.66 13.39 -12.19
CA SER A 80 19.89 14.63 -12.10
C SER A 80 18.54 14.52 -12.83
N THR A 81 18.55 13.99 -14.06
CA THR A 81 17.35 13.76 -14.85
C THR A 81 16.55 12.56 -14.34
N ALA A 82 17.21 11.49 -13.88
CA ALA A 82 16.55 10.36 -13.24
C ALA A 82 15.79 10.78 -11.96
N TYR A 83 16.40 11.65 -11.14
CA TYR A 83 15.74 12.17 -9.93
C TYR A 83 14.51 13.01 -10.28
N SER A 84 14.63 13.95 -11.22
CA SER A 84 13.51 14.82 -11.61
C SER A 84 12.35 14.04 -12.24
N ALA A 85 12.64 13.04 -13.07
CA ALA A 85 11.64 12.15 -13.67
C ALA A 85 10.90 11.31 -12.61
N ALA A 86 11.62 10.73 -11.65
CA ALA A 86 11.01 9.98 -10.56
C ALA A 86 10.12 10.88 -9.69
N VAL A 87 10.60 12.08 -9.32
CA VAL A 87 9.83 13.04 -8.52
C VAL A 87 8.57 13.50 -9.24
N ALA A 88 8.65 13.84 -10.54
CA ALA A 88 7.48 14.24 -11.32
C ALA A 88 6.38 13.15 -11.29
N ARG A 89 6.78 11.87 -11.35
CA ARG A 89 5.83 10.75 -11.32
C ARG A 89 5.19 10.54 -9.95
N VAL A 90 5.94 10.77 -8.87
CA VAL A 90 5.42 10.73 -7.49
C VAL A 90 4.44 11.88 -7.25
N GLN A 91 4.80 13.11 -7.65
CA GLN A 91 4.00 14.31 -7.44
C GLN A 91 2.68 14.30 -8.23
N ALA A 92 2.61 13.56 -9.34
CA ALA A 92 1.37 13.35 -10.08
C ALA A 92 0.30 12.54 -9.30
N SER A 93 0.67 11.90 -8.18
CA SER A 93 -0.26 11.07 -7.41
C SER A 93 -0.78 11.81 -6.17
N PRO A 94 -2.11 12.05 -6.06
CA PRO A 94 -2.70 12.67 -4.86
C PRO A 94 -2.67 11.76 -3.62
N LEU A 95 -2.30 10.48 -3.79
CA LEU A 95 -2.20 9.52 -2.69
C LEU A 95 -0.93 9.71 -1.86
N VAL A 96 0.10 10.35 -2.41
CA VAL A 96 1.40 10.50 -1.76
C VAL A 96 1.42 11.76 -0.91
N ARG A 97 1.76 11.60 0.37
CA ARG A 97 1.95 12.68 1.33
C ARG A 97 3.43 12.98 1.59
N SER A 98 4.27 11.96 1.59
CA SER A 98 5.72 12.08 1.74
C SER A 98 6.43 11.04 0.87
N TYR A 99 7.64 11.36 0.44
CA TYR A 99 8.43 10.49 -0.40
C TYR A 99 9.93 10.68 -0.20
N THR A 100 10.69 9.65 -0.54
CA THR A 100 12.15 9.66 -0.61
C THR A 100 12.55 9.04 -1.93
N VAL A 101 13.35 9.76 -2.73
CA VAL A 101 13.94 9.24 -3.97
C VAL A 101 15.45 9.22 -3.80
N ARG A 102 16.07 8.07 -4.07
CA ARG A 102 17.52 7.90 -4.09
C ARG A 102 17.93 7.43 -5.48
N VAL A 103 18.90 8.10 -6.07
CA VAL A 103 19.39 7.79 -7.40
C VAL A 103 20.89 7.57 -7.34
N THR A 104 21.34 6.48 -7.94
CA THR A 104 22.73 6.21 -8.28
C THR A 104 22.84 6.02 -9.79
N THR A 105 24.06 5.91 -10.31
CA THR A 105 24.28 5.61 -11.74
C THR A 105 23.73 4.24 -12.16
N GLY A 106 23.48 3.33 -11.21
CA GLY A 106 23.01 1.97 -11.50
C GLY A 106 21.62 1.63 -10.96
N ARG A 107 20.98 2.50 -10.16
CA ARG A 107 19.67 2.20 -9.55
C ARG A 107 18.92 3.47 -9.17
N VAL A 108 17.60 3.42 -9.34
CA VAL A 108 16.65 4.34 -8.74
C VAL A 108 15.88 3.61 -7.65
N GLU A 109 15.83 4.14 -6.45
CA GLU A 109 15.02 3.66 -5.32
C GLU A 109 14.01 4.74 -4.93
N VAL A 110 12.74 4.36 -4.84
CA VAL A 110 11.63 5.26 -4.50
C VAL A 110 10.86 4.68 -3.34
N THR A 111 10.65 5.48 -2.30
CA THR A 111 9.74 5.18 -1.20
C THR A 111 8.67 6.25 -1.15
N VAL A 112 7.40 5.85 -1.09
CA VAL A 112 6.24 6.75 -0.99
C VAL A 112 5.40 6.37 0.21
N ARG A 113 4.78 7.37 0.85
CA ARG A 113 3.84 7.16 1.94
C ARG A 113 2.60 8.02 1.78
N GLY A 114 1.47 7.51 2.24
CA GLY A 114 0.18 8.18 2.14
C GLY A 114 -0.78 7.78 3.26
N PRO A 115 -1.68 8.68 3.70
CA PRO A 115 -2.69 8.36 4.70
C PRO A 115 -3.85 7.59 4.07
N VAL A 116 -4.37 6.61 4.80
CA VAL A 116 -5.61 5.89 4.47
C VAL A 116 -6.62 6.20 5.56
N ARG A 117 -7.80 6.70 5.17
CA ARG A 117 -8.91 6.90 6.09
C ARG A 117 -9.57 5.55 6.37
N LEU A 118 -9.69 5.22 7.65
CA LEU A 118 -10.43 4.06 8.12
C LEU A 118 -11.92 4.44 8.18
N ALA A 119 -12.79 3.49 7.86
CA ALA A 119 -14.24 3.70 7.80
C ALA A 119 -14.94 3.17 9.05
N PHE A 120 -14.58 1.97 9.52
CA PHE A 120 -15.36 1.25 10.53
C PHE A 120 -14.77 1.37 11.95
N LEU A 121 -13.52 0.95 12.13
CA LEU A 121 -12.90 0.83 13.45
C LEU A 121 -12.92 2.15 14.26
N PRO A 122 -12.66 3.34 13.67
CA PRO A 122 -12.74 4.60 14.41
C PRO A 122 -14.17 5.05 14.75
N ALA A 123 -15.20 4.43 14.17
CA ALA A 123 -16.60 4.73 14.50
C ALA A 123 -17.05 4.01 15.78
N VAL A 124 -16.41 2.88 16.10
CA VAL A 124 -16.77 2.02 17.25
C VAL A 124 -15.74 2.11 18.37
N LEU A 125 -14.47 2.38 18.05
CA LEU A 125 -13.37 2.47 19.00
C LEU A 125 -12.75 3.87 19.00
N PRO A 126 -12.23 4.36 20.15
CA PRO A 126 -11.54 5.64 20.25
C PRO A 126 -10.11 5.54 19.69
N ILE A 127 -10.00 5.27 18.39
CA ILE A 127 -8.72 5.15 17.67
C ILE A 127 -8.58 6.24 16.59
N ALA A 128 -7.38 6.39 16.05
CA ALA A 128 -7.12 7.31 14.96
C ALA A 128 -7.97 6.99 13.72
N ARG A 129 -8.47 8.02 13.04
CA ARG A 129 -9.29 7.89 11.82
C ARG A 129 -8.49 7.59 10.56
N SER A 130 -7.17 7.64 10.64
CA SER A 130 -6.29 7.37 9.51
C SER A 130 -5.04 6.64 9.95
N VAL A 131 -4.54 5.78 9.06
CA VAL A 131 -3.25 5.09 9.21
C VAL A 131 -2.34 5.46 8.05
N GLU A 132 -1.06 5.66 8.32
CA GLU A 132 -0.05 5.89 7.28
C GLU A 132 0.40 4.56 6.68
N VAL A 133 0.44 4.49 5.36
CA VAL A 133 0.87 3.30 4.62
C VAL A 133 2.01 3.70 3.70
N GLY A 134 3.03 2.83 3.63
CA GLY A 134 4.19 3.01 2.76
C GLY A 134 4.31 1.92 1.70
N ALA A 135 4.94 2.29 0.59
CA ALA A 135 5.39 1.39 -0.47
C ALA A 135 6.77 1.81 -0.96
N SER A 136 7.56 0.84 -1.43
CA SER A 136 8.89 1.08 -1.99
C SER A 136 9.10 0.27 -3.26
N ALA A 137 9.90 0.81 -4.16
CA ALA A 137 10.26 0.19 -5.42
C ALA A 137 11.68 0.59 -5.83
N TRP A 138 12.30 -0.24 -6.65
CA TRP A 138 13.58 0.08 -7.27
C TRP A 138 13.58 -0.37 -8.73
N ALA A 139 14.41 0.28 -9.53
CA ALA A 139 14.61 -0.05 -10.93
C ALA A 139 16.06 0.18 -11.35
N LEU A 140 16.53 -0.65 -12.28
CA LEU A 140 17.85 -0.56 -12.90
C LEU A 140 17.71 0.09 -14.28
N PRO A 141 18.75 0.78 -14.79
CA PRO A 141 18.72 1.34 -16.13
C PRO A 141 18.40 0.25 -17.16
N ARG A 142 17.35 0.46 -17.94
CA ARG A 142 16.95 -0.47 -19.00
C ARG A 142 17.68 -0.11 -20.29
N TYR A 143 18.41 -1.06 -20.83
CA TYR A 143 18.99 -1.00 -22.17
C TYR A 143 18.53 -2.19 -23.01
N GLY A 144 18.67 -2.06 -24.33
CA GLY A 144 18.08 -2.97 -25.32
C GLY A 144 18.50 -4.44 -25.18
N ILE A 145 17.76 -5.31 -25.88
CA ILE A 145 18.05 -6.73 -26.06
C ILE A 145 19.54 -6.93 -26.30
N ALA A 146 20.23 -7.60 -25.36
CA ALA A 146 21.51 -8.20 -25.67
C ALA A 146 21.27 -9.11 -26.87
N GLY A 147 21.77 -8.72 -28.04
CA GLY A 147 21.68 -9.56 -29.22
C GLY A 147 22.35 -10.88 -28.89
N THR A 148 21.56 -11.94 -28.77
CA THR A 148 22.04 -13.31 -28.99
C THR A 148 22.38 -13.43 -30.47
N GLY A 149 23.50 -12.81 -30.85
CA GLY A 149 24.22 -13.09 -32.08
C GLY A 149 25.16 -14.24 -31.79
N GLN A 150 24.67 -15.46 -32.05
CA GLN A 150 25.45 -16.62 -32.45
C GLN A 150 24.80 -17.14 -33.72
#